data_AF-X1PS18-F1
#
_entry.id   AF-X1PS18-F1
#
_cell.length_a   1.000
_cell.length_b   1.000
_cell.length_c   1.000
_cell.angle_alpha   90.00
_cell.angle_beta   90.00
_cell.angle_gamma   90.00
#
_symmetry.space_group_name_H-M   'P 1'
#
loop_
_entity.id
_entity.type
_entity.pdbx_description
1 polymer ?
#
loop_
_entity_poly.entity_id
_entity_poly.type
_entity_poly.pdbx_seq_one_letter_code
_entity_poly.pdbx_strand_id
1 'polypeptide(L)'
;MKVLEELIHNVCKAVAANCERELGLLGHEIVVPEVPFKRLTYSKVLEELEAEKVHVPWGEDIPTAAYRVLGKLHPYYYFITDWPTKAKAFYIK
;
A
#
# COMPACT_ATOMS: atom_id res chain seq x y z
N MET A 1 3.29 8.89 -9.25
CA MET A 1 3.56 7.57 -8.64
C MET A 1 5.04 7.19 -8.74
N LYS A 2 5.70 7.28 -9.91
CA LYS A 2 7.13 7.00 -10.09
C LYS A 2 8.05 7.66 -9.05
N VAL A 3 7.92 8.97 -8.86
CA VAL A 3 8.73 9.72 -7.88
C VAL A 3 8.58 9.16 -6.45
N LEU A 4 7.36 8.77 -6.06
CA LEU A 4 7.09 8.28 -4.71
C LEU A 4 7.62 6.85 -4.52
N GLU A 5 7.44 5.94 -5.48
CA GLU A 5 7.98 4.58 -5.36
C GLU A 5 9.51 4.56 -5.33
N GLU A 6 10.16 5.40 -6.16
CA GLU A 6 11.62 5.58 -6.12
C GLU A 6 12.10 6.19 -4.80
N LEU A 7 11.35 7.15 -4.24
CA LEU A 7 11.65 7.72 -2.93
C LEU A 7 11.58 6.66 -1.83
N ILE A 8 10.50 5.86 -1.76
CA ILE A 8 10.35 4.83 -0.74
C ILE A 8 11.44 3.76 -0.87
N HIS A 9 11.74 3.31 -2.10
CA HIS A 9 12.88 2.41 -2.34
C HIS A 9 14.18 2.96 -1.77
N ASN A 10 14.49 4.23 -2.07
CA ASN A 10 15.71 4.88 -1.59
C ASN A 10 15.74 5.03 -0.06
N VAL A 11 14.60 5.37 0.56
CA VAL A 11 14.49 5.47 2.02
C VAL A 11 14.74 4.11 2.69
N CYS A 12 14.06 3.05 2.22
CA CYS A 12 14.26 1.70 2.76
C CYS A 12 15.71 1.25 2.61
N LYS A 13 16.32 1.48 1.43
CA LYS A 13 17.72 1.18 1.17
C LYS A 13 18.67 1.95 2.10
N ALA A 14 18.42 3.24 2.30
CA ALA A 14 19.23 4.08 3.18
C ALA A 14 19.12 3.65 4.65
N VAL A 15 17.93 3.32 5.14
CA VAL A 15 17.75 2.88 6.53
C VAL A 15 18.38 1.51 6.74
N ALA A 16 18.19 0.57 5.81
CA ALA A 16 18.81 -0.76 5.88
C ALA A 16 20.35 -0.66 5.92
N ALA A 17 20.95 0.26 5.16
CA ALA A 17 22.40 0.43 5.11
C ALA A 17 22.99 1.23 6.29
N ASN A 18 22.24 2.18 6.87
CA ASN A 18 22.79 3.14 7.83
C ASN A 18 22.25 2.99 9.27
N CYS A 19 21.24 2.14 9.50
CA CYS A 19 20.59 1.99 10.80
C CYS A 19 20.64 0.54 11.33
N GLU A 20 21.68 -0.23 10.98
CA GLU A 20 21.84 -1.63 11.39
C GLU A 20 21.73 -1.81 12.91
N ARG A 21 22.36 -0.91 13.68
CA ARG A 21 22.33 -0.93 15.14
C ARG A 21 20.91 -0.73 15.68
N GLU A 22 20.20 0.29 15.20
CA GLU A 22 18.83 0.61 15.63
C GLU A 22 17.86 -0.51 15.25
N LEU A 23 18.01 -1.07 14.04
CA LEU A 23 17.24 -2.22 13.58
C LEU A 23 17.50 -3.46 14.43
N GLY A 24 18.76 -3.71 14.80
CA GLY A 24 19.14 -4.78 15.73
C GLY A 24 18.52 -4.62 17.13
N LEU A 25 18.47 -3.39 17.66
CA LEU A 25 17.81 -3.10 18.94
C LEU A 25 16.30 -3.33 18.88
N LEU A 26 15.68 -3.06 17.73
CA LEU A 26 14.24 -3.31 17.51
C LEU A 26 13.93 -4.77 17.14
N GLY A 27 14.95 -5.58 16.85
CA GLY A 27 14.76 -6.94 16.34
C GLY A 27 14.02 -6.95 14.99
N HIS A 28 14.26 -5.96 14.14
CA HIS A 28 13.55 -5.76 12.89
C HIS A 28 14.50 -5.76 11.69
N GLU A 29 14.04 -6.26 10.55
CA GLU A 29 14.76 -6.23 9.28
C GLU A 29 13.95 -5.47 8.25
N ILE A 30 14.61 -4.58 7.52
CA ILE A 30 13.99 -3.84 6.42
C ILE A 30 14.25 -4.59 5.11
N VAL A 31 13.16 -5.02 4.47
CA VAL A 31 13.19 -5.50 3.09
C VAL A 31 13.09 -4.30 2.14
N VAL A 32 14.13 -4.09 1.32
CA VAL A 32 14.12 -3.04 0.30
C VAL A 32 13.15 -3.43 -0.82
N PRO A 33 12.09 -2.65 -1.09
CA PRO A 33 11.09 -3.05 -2.07
C PRO A 33 11.60 -2.86 -3.50
N GLU A 34 11.24 -3.77 -4.39
CA GLU A 34 11.48 -3.61 -5.82
C GLU A 34 10.54 -2.55 -6.41
N VAL A 35 11.05 -1.81 -7.40
CA VAL A 35 10.27 -0.85 -8.18
C VAL A 35 10.14 -1.35 -9.62
N PRO A 36 9.00 -1.11 -10.30
CA PRO A 36 7.85 -0.34 -9.85
C PRO A 36 6.92 -1.10 -8.89
N PHE A 37 6.23 -0.38 -8.01
CA PHE A 37 5.23 -0.99 -7.12
C PHE A 37 4.02 -1.47 -7.93
N LYS A 38 3.35 -2.52 -7.44
CA LYS A 38 2.12 -3.00 -8.06
C LYS A 38 1.03 -1.92 -7.98
N ARG A 39 0.18 -1.88 -9.00
CA ARG A 39 -0.96 -0.96 -9.09
C ARG A 39 -2.21 -1.80 -9.17
N LEU A 40 -3.09 -1.63 -8.19
CA LEU A 40 -4.39 -2.27 -8.11
C LEU A 40 -5.44 -1.19 -8.33
N THR A 41 -6.48 -1.48 -9.11
CA THR A 41 -7.60 -0.53 -9.23
C THR A 41 -8.51 -0.67 -8.01
N TYR A 42 -9.19 0.41 -7.63
CA TYR A 42 -10.16 0.39 -6.53
C TYR A 42 -11.18 -0.74 -6.70
N SER A 43 -11.73 -0.89 -7.90
CA SER A 43 -12.70 -1.96 -8.20
C SER A 43 -12.09 -3.35 -8.01
N LYS A 44 -10.85 -3.58 -8.44
CA LYS A 44 -10.18 -4.87 -8.24
C LYS A 44 -9.97 -5.19 -6.76
N VAL A 45 -9.60 -4.17 -5.99
CA VAL A 45 -9.44 -4.29 -4.53
C VAL A 45 -10.77 -4.66 -3.86
N LEU A 46 -11.89 -4.08 -4.31
CA LEU A 46 -13.21 -4.45 -3.79
C LEU A 46 -13.58 -5.90 -4.13
N GLU A 47 -13.28 -6.37 -5.34
CA GLU A 47 -13.50 -7.77 -5.74
C GLU A 47 -12.69 -8.75 -4.87
N GLU A 48 -11.42 -8.43 -4.58
CA GLU A 48 -10.56 -9.25 -3.73
C GLU A 48 -11.04 -9.27 -2.28
N LEU A 49 -11.53 -8.13 -1.77
CA LEU A 49 -12.15 -8.06 -0.45
C LEU A 49 -13.44 -8.86 -0.37
N GLU A 50 -14.29 -8.79 -1.40
CA GLU A 50 -15.54 -9.55 -1.47
C GLU A 50 -15.26 -11.07 -1.47
N ALA A 51 -14.21 -11.52 -2.17
CA ALA A 51 -13.76 -12.90 -2.15
C ALA A 51 -13.34 -13.39 -0.74
N GLU A 52 -12.79 -12.48 0.07
CA GLU A 52 -12.47 -12.69 1.49
C GLU A 52 -13.68 -12.46 2.42
N LYS A 53 -14.91 -12.34 1.88
CA LYS A 53 -16.16 -12.08 2.60
C LYS A 53 -16.17 -10.75 3.36
N VAL A 54 -15.41 -9.77 2.88
CA VAL A 54 -15.38 -8.40 3.40
C VAL A 54 -16.09 -7.50 2.39
N HIS A 55 -17.36 -7.20 2.66
CA HIS A 55 -18.12 -6.31 1.80
C HIS A 55 -17.78 -4.84 2.06
N VAL A 56 -17.45 -4.10 1.00
CA VAL A 56 -17.26 -2.65 1.02
C VAL A 56 -18.06 -2.06 -0.14
N PRO A 57 -19.06 -1.19 0.12
CA PRO A 57 -19.88 -0.61 -0.94
C PRO A 57 -19.04 0.20 -1.93
N TRP A 58 -19.32 0.03 -3.22
CA TRP A 58 -18.60 0.76 -4.25
C TRP A 58 -18.81 2.27 -4.10
N GLY A 59 -17.70 3.00 -4.03
CA GLY A 59 -17.73 4.44 -3.86
C GLY A 59 -17.53 4.95 -2.45
N GLU A 60 -17.43 4.05 -1.47
CA GLU A 60 -17.02 4.39 -0.11
C GLU A 60 -15.51 4.25 0.05
N ASP A 61 -14.97 4.84 1.11
CA ASP A 61 -13.59 4.61 1.49
C ASP A 61 -13.42 3.18 2.03
N ILE A 62 -12.22 2.62 1.89
CA ILE A 62 -11.92 1.28 2.38
C ILE A 62 -11.64 1.39 3.89
N PRO A 63 -12.40 0.71 4.77
CA PRO A 63 -12.18 0.80 6.20
C PRO A 63 -10.88 0.11 6.64
N THR A 64 -10.32 0.52 7.77
CA THR A 64 -9.06 -0.04 8.32
C THR A 64 -9.08 -1.56 8.45
N ALA A 65 -10.22 -2.16 8.81
CA ALA A 65 -10.35 -3.62 8.90
C ALA A 65 -10.15 -4.31 7.54
N ALA A 66 -10.70 -3.74 6.46
CA ALA A 66 -10.52 -4.23 5.10
C ALA A 66 -9.05 -4.07 4.64
N TYR A 67 -8.40 -2.94 4.97
CA TYR A 67 -6.97 -2.77 4.69
C TYR A 67 -6.08 -3.81 5.37
N ARG A 68 -6.45 -4.30 6.57
CA ARG A 68 -5.71 -5.41 7.22
C ARG A 68 -5.84 -6.71 6.45
N VAL A 69 -6.98 -6.97 5.80
CA VAL A 69 -7.16 -8.15 4.94
C VAL A 69 -6.34 -7.99 3.66
N LEU A 70 -6.42 -6.82 3.01
CA LEU A 70 -5.60 -6.51 1.83
C LEU A 70 -4.09 -6.59 2.11
N GLY A 71 -3.64 -6.15 3.27
CA GLY A 71 -2.23 -6.25 3.68
C GLY A 71 -1.75 -7.71 3.80
N LYS A 72 -2.66 -8.66 4.06
CA LYS A 72 -2.34 -10.10 4.02
C LYS A 72 -2.31 -10.64 2.58
N LEU A 73 -3.20 -10.18 1.72
CA LEU A 73 -3.25 -10.59 0.30
C LEU A 73 -2.07 -10.01 -0.52
N HIS A 74 -1.64 -8.81 -0.18
CA HIS A 74 -0.54 -8.08 -0.83
C HIS A 74 0.51 -7.67 0.20
N PRO A 75 1.35 -8.61 0.68
CA PRO A 75 2.39 -8.34 1.68
C PRO A 75 3.62 -7.66 1.05
N TYR A 76 3.40 -6.59 0.29
CA TYR A 76 4.39 -5.78 -0.42
C TYR A 76 3.83 -4.37 -0.64
N TYR A 77 4.66 -3.41 -1.05
CA TYR A 77 4.17 -2.08 -1.40
C TYR A 77 3.36 -2.10 -2.70
N TYR A 78 2.22 -1.43 -2.68
CA TYR A 78 1.35 -1.26 -3.83
C TYR A 78 0.63 0.08 -3.76
N PHE A 79 0.05 0.48 -4.88
CA PHE A 79 -0.88 1.60 -4.97
C PHE A 79 -2.28 1.13 -5.29
N ILE A 80 -3.26 1.78 -4.68
CA ILE A 80 -4.66 1.69 -5.12
C ILE A 80 -4.96 2.90 -5.99
N THR A 81 -5.37 2.63 -7.21
CA THR A 81 -5.59 3.59 -8.30
C THR A 81 -7.06 3.61 -8.71
N ASP A 82 -7.45 4.57 -9.56
CA ASP A 82 -8.80 4.64 -10.14
C ASP A 82 -9.92 4.67 -9.10
N TRP A 83 -9.69 5.45 -8.05
CA TRP A 83 -10.69 5.71 -7.03
C TRP A 83 -11.89 6.48 -7.60
N PRO A 84 -13.10 6.24 -7.08
CA PRO A 84 -14.28 6.99 -7.48
C PRO A 84 -14.14 8.47 -7.11
N THR A 85 -14.43 9.37 -8.05
CA THR A 85 -14.30 10.82 -7.86
C THR A 85 -15.08 11.33 -6.64
N LYS A 86 -16.26 10.77 -6.39
CA LYS A 86 -17.09 11.13 -5.22
C LYS A 86 -16.42 10.85 -3.86
N ALA A 87 -15.45 9.93 -3.82
CA ALA A 87 -14.70 9.57 -2.62
C ALA A 87 -13.38 10.35 -2.49
N LYS A 88 -13.08 11.25 -3.42
CA LYS A 88 -11.87 12.08 -3.42
C LYS A 88 -12.21 13.54 -3.15
N ALA A 89 -11.24 14.25 -2.61
CA ALA A 89 -11.36 15.69 -2.39
C ALA A 89 -11.50 16.44 -3.73
N PHE A 90 -12.15 17.60 -3.69
CA PHE A 90 -12.54 18.39 -4.87
C PHE A 90 -11.39 18.81 -5.80
N TYR A 91 -10.15 18.78 -5.33
CA TYR A 91 -8.95 19.17 -6.08
C TYR A 91 -8.30 18.01 -6.85
N ILE A 92 -8.83 16.80 -6.72
CA ILE A 92 -8.35 15.63 -7.44
C ILE A 92 -9.01 15.61 -8.82
N LYS A 93 -8.18 15.49 -9.87
CA LYS A 93 -8.62 15.29 -11.25
C LYS A 93 -8.94 13.83 -11.52
#